data_AF-A0A170SJQ0-F1
#
_entry.id   AF-A0A170SJQ0-F1
#
_cell.length_a   1.000
_cell.length_b   1.000
_cell.length_c   1.000
_cell.angle_alpha   90.00
_cell.angle_beta   90.00
_cell.angle_gamma   90.00
#
_symmetry.space_group_name_H-M   'P 1'
#
loop_
_entity.id
_entity.type
_entity.pdbx_description
1 polymer ?
#
loop_
_entity_poly.entity_id
_entity_poly.type
_entity_poly.pdbx_seq_one_letter_code
_entity_poly.pdbx_strand_id
1 'polypeptide(L)'
;MADGIVVDVSDGMKDNPVGRISLSVKEILGNYVVIDHGGVYSLYAHLKNGSVSVRPGERVKAGTVIGLAGNSGMSSFPHLHFQLMDREDFYDAVSLPVLMQYTVEGKNCKKYPSKNEIICGLDPQIHPIP
;
A
#
# COMPACT_ATOMS: atom_id res chain seq x y z
N MET A 1 3.03 0.76 11.22
CA MET A 1 3.94 -0.25 10.62
C MET A 1 5.23 -0.30 11.43
N ALA A 2 6.02 -1.35 11.27
CA ALA A 2 7.28 -1.55 11.98
C ALA A 2 8.48 -1.23 11.07
N ASP A 3 9.65 -1.10 11.68
CA ASP A 3 10.92 -1.02 10.96
C ASP A 3 11.18 -2.32 10.18
N GLY A 4 11.98 -2.26 9.13
CA GLY A 4 12.26 -3.44 8.31
C GLY A 4 13.34 -3.25 7.25
N ILE A 5 13.54 -4.30 6.46
CA ILE A 5 14.46 -4.33 5.33
C ILE A 5 13.64 -4.53 4.06
N VAL A 6 13.82 -3.67 3.07
CA VAL A 6 13.21 -3.85 1.75
C VAL A 6 13.83 -5.07 1.10
N VAL A 7 13.03 -6.06 0.72
CA VAL A 7 13.52 -7.33 0.15
C VAL A 7 13.21 -7.46 -1.34
N ASP A 8 12.08 -6.92 -1.78
CA ASP A 8 11.72 -6.92 -3.20
C ASP A 8 11.04 -5.61 -3.62
N VAL A 9 11.27 -5.20 -4.85
CA VAL A 9 10.76 -3.96 -5.44
C VAL A 9 10.51 -4.14 -6.93
N SER A 10 9.36 -3.67 -7.39
CA SER A 10 9.07 -3.46 -8.81
C SER A 10 8.59 -2.03 -9.03
N ASP A 11 9.16 -1.37 -10.04
CA ASP A 11 8.71 -0.07 -10.53
C ASP A 11 8.87 0.01 -12.06
N GLY A 12 8.16 0.94 -12.70
CA GLY A 12 8.21 1.18 -14.14
C GLY A 12 6.97 0.72 -14.91
N MET A 13 6.06 -0.03 -14.28
CA MET A 13 4.78 -0.38 -14.89
C MET A 13 3.86 0.85 -14.90
N LYS A 14 3.32 1.19 -16.08
CA LYS A 14 2.40 2.32 -16.20
C LYS A 14 1.08 2.05 -15.47
N ASP A 15 0.55 3.10 -14.85
CA ASP A 15 -0.78 3.08 -14.28
C ASP A 15 -1.84 2.86 -15.37
N ASN A 16 -2.85 2.06 -15.05
CA ASN A 16 -3.97 1.84 -15.94
C ASN A 16 -4.85 3.10 -16.01
N PRO A 17 -5.48 3.37 -17.16
CA PRO A 17 -6.61 4.27 -17.23
C PRO A 17 -7.72 3.80 -16.26
N VAL A 18 -8.43 4.75 -15.68
CA VAL A 18 -9.55 4.48 -14.77
C VAL A 18 -10.58 3.55 -15.42
N GLY A 19 -10.97 2.49 -14.72
CA GLY A 19 -11.93 1.48 -15.20
C GLY A 19 -11.34 0.46 -16.19
N ARG A 20 -10.02 0.48 -16.44
CA ARG A 20 -9.29 -0.54 -17.19
C ARG A 20 -8.37 -1.31 -16.24
N ILE A 21 -8.13 -2.58 -16.56
CA ILE A 21 -7.34 -3.49 -15.76
C ILE A 21 -6.43 -4.31 -16.68
N SER A 22 -5.21 -4.62 -16.23
CA SER A 22 -4.44 -5.71 -16.84
C SER A 22 -4.96 -7.05 -16.33
N LEU A 23 -5.22 -8.00 -17.24
CA LEU A 23 -5.66 -9.36 -16.90
C LEU A 23 -4.49 -10.36 -16.82
N SER A 24 -3.25 -9.88 -16.85
CA SER A 24 -2.06 -10.72 -16.75
C SER A 24 -1.78 -11.09 -15.30
N VAL A 25 -1.77 -12.39 -14.99
CA VAL A 25 -1.39 -12.91 -13.65
C VAL A 25 0.04 -12.49 -13.26
N LYS A 26 0.93 -12.30 -14.24
CA LYS A 26 2.30 -11.83 -14.00
C LYS A 26 2.36 -10.36 -13.56
N GLU A 27 1.29 -9.61 -13.78
CA GLU A 27 1.22 -8.18 -13.47
C GLU A 27 0.29 -7.93 -12.27
N ILE A 28 -0.04 -8.98 -11.50
CA ILE A 28 -1.05 -8.90 -10.45
C ILE A 28 -0.73 -7.82 -9.42
N LEU A 29 0.54 -7.63 -9.06
CA LEU A 29 0.99 -6.65 -8.09
C LEU A 29 1.24 -5.25 -8.69
N GLY A 30 1.47 -5.15 -10.00
CA GLY A 30 1.92 -3.91 -10.63
C GLY A 30 3.30 -3.47 -10.12
N ASN A 31 3.43 -2.19 -9.77
CA ASN A 31 4.58 -1.69 -9.02
C ASN A 31 4.35 -1.95 -7.53
N TYR A 32 5.39 -2.40 -6.82
CA TYR A 32 5.25 -2.81 -5.43
C TYR A 32 6.55 -2.70 -4.64
N VAL A 33 6.41 -2.77 -3.32
CA VAL A 33 7.50 -2.91 -2.35
C VAL A 33 7.14 -4.03 -1.38
N VAL A 34 8.09 -4.93 -1.12
CA VAL A 34 8.02 -5.94 -0.06
C VAL A 34 9.07 -5.63 1.01
N ILE A 35 8.67 -5.66 2.28
CA ILE A 35 9.52 -5.34 3.43
C ILE A 35 9.47 -6.49 4.44
N ASP A 36 10.65 -7.00 4.80
CA ASP A 36 10.83 -7.98 5.88
C ASP A 36 10.95 -7.28 7.25
N HIS A 37 10.11 -7.69 8.19
CA HIS A 37 10.05 -7.24 9.59
C HIS A 37 10.59 -8.28 10.57
N GLY A 38 11.47 -9.19 10.12
CA GLY A 38 12.03 -10.27 10.92
C GLY A 38 11.25 -11.58 10.81
N GLY A 39 10.89 -11.96 9.58
CA GLY A 39 10.12 -13.17 9.25
C GLY A 39 8.63 -12.93 9.02
N VAL A 40 8.17 -11.68 9.10
CA VAL A 40 6.84 -11.23 8.66
C VAL A 40 7.03 -10.18 7.60
N TYR A 41 6.36 -10.34 6.47
CA TYR A 41 6.56 -9.52 5.29
C TYR A 41 5.35 -8.62 5.06
N SER A 42 5.58 -7.34 4.78
CA SER A 42 4.54 -6.45 4.30
C SER A 42 4.68 -6.21 2.81
N LEU A 43 3.57 -6.28 2.09
CA LEU A 43 3.46 -5.99 0.66
C LEU A 43 2.62 -4.73 0.46
N TYR A 44 3.14 -3.83 -0.38
CA TYR A 44 2.48 -2.62 -0.84
C TYR A 44 2.42 -2.66 -2.36
N ALA A 45 1.26 -2.91 -2.94
CA ALA A 45 1.10 -3.11 -4.39
C ALA A 45 0.24 -2.03 -5.06
N HIS A 46 0.18 -2.07 -6.39
CA HIS A 46 -0.47 -1.09 -7.25
C HIS A 46 0.11 0.33 -7.12
N LEU A 47 1.40 0.45 -6.78
CA LEU A 47 2.04 1.75 -6.62
C LEU A 47 2.08 2.53 -7.95
N LYS A 48 2.09 3.86 -7.84
CA LYS A 48 2.15 4.76 -8.99
C LYS A 48 3.49 4.60 -9.70
N ASN A 49 3.45 4.51 -11.02
CA ASN A 49 4.66 4.42 -11.86
C ASN A 49 5.68 5.52 -11.51
N GLY A 50 6.93 5.12 -11.23
CA GLY A 50 8.05 6.02 -10.95
C GLY A 50 7.98 6.66 -9.57
N SER A 51 7.11 6.17 -8.67
CA SER A 51 6.99 6.71 -7.32
C SER A 51 7.77 5.93 -6.27
N VAL A 52 8.27 4.73 -6.60
CA VAL A 52 8.97 3.90 -5.61
C VAL A 52 10.30 4.56 -5.26
N SER A 53 10.49 4.87 -3.97
CA SER A 53 11.61 5.68 -3.48
C SER A 53 12.67 4.89 -2.72
N VAL A 54 12.54 3.57 -2.66
CA VAL A 54 13.41 2.65 -1.93
C VAL A 54 13.96 1.54 -2.81
N ARG A 55 14.98 0.82 -2.34
CA ARG A 55 15.63 -0.26 -3.08
C ARG A 55 15.81 -1.52 -2.23
N PRO A 56 15.89 -2.72 -2.83
CA PRO A 56 16.23 -3.94 -2.08
C PRO A 56 17.51 -3.80 -1.27
N GLY A 57 17.50 -4.31 -0.04
CA GLY A 57 18.55 -4.19 0.96
C GLY A 57 18.49 -2.91 1.83
N GLU A 58 17.63 -1.95 1.49
CA GLU A 58 17.48 -0.71 2.25
C GLU A 58 16.76 -0.94 3.58
N ARG A 59 17.28 -0.38 4.67
CA ARG A 59 16.61 -0.36 5.97
C ARG A 59 15.66 0.83 6.04
N VAL A 60 14.39 0.57 6.34
CA VAL A 60 13.37 1.60 6.51
C VAL A 60 12.82 1.60 7.92
N LYS A 61 12.38 2.78 8.37
CA LYS A 61 11.71 2.93 9.66
C LYS A 61 10.20 3.02 9.45
N ALA A 62 9.44 2.72 10.50
CA ALA A 62 8.03 3.03 10.54
C ALA A 62 7.77 4.50 10.15
N GLY A 63 6.92 4.72 9.14
CA GLY A 63 6.60 6.05 8.64
C GLY A 63 7.50 6.56 7.50
N THR A 64 8.54 5.82 7.12
CA THR A 64 9.29 6.10 5.88
C THR A 64 8.34 6.01 4.68
N VAL A 65 8.35 7.04 3.83
CA VAL A 65 7.65 7.01 2.53
C VAL A 65 8.41 6.11 1.58
N ILE A 66 7.72 5.10 1.04
CA ILE A 66 8.30 4.09 0.13
C ILE A 66 7.75 4.19 -1.30
N GLY A 67 6.65 4.91 -1.49
CA GLY A 67 5.97 5.09 -2.77
C GLY A 67 4.62 5.77 -2.62
N LEU A 68 3.97 6.08 -3.75
CA LEU A 68 2.63 6.65 -3.80
C LEU A 68 1.63 5.59 -4.27
N ALA A 69 0.40 5.61 -3.74
CA ALA A 69 -0.68 4.79 -4.26
C ALA A 69 -0.95 5.15 -5.74
N GLY A 70 -1.22 4.14 -6.55
CA GLY A 70 -1.43 4.30 -7.98
C GLY A 70 -2.44 3.29 -8.52
N ASN A 71 -2.35 3.03 -9.81
CA ASN A 71 -3.26 2.12 -10.51
C ASN A 71 -2.54 1.13 -11.44
N SER A 72 -1.33 0.72 -11.09
CA SER A 72 -0.54 -0.23 -11.89
C SER A 72 -0.99 -1.69 -11.66
N GLY A 73 -0.74 -2.55 -12.65
CA GLY A 73 -1.01 -3.99 -12.55
C GLY A 73 -2.49 -4.37 -12.64
N MET A 74 -2.92 -5.37 -11.88
CA MET A 74 -4.32 -5.83 -11.86
C MET A 74 -5.20 -4.96 -10.96
N SER A 75 -5.18 -3.65 -11.19
CA SER A 75 -5.99 -2.64 -10.50
C SER A 75 -6.86 -1.85 -11.49
N SER A 76 -8.12 -1.61 -11.13
CA SER A 76 -9.08 -0.87 -11.98
C SER A 76 -9.24 0.61 -11.61
N PHE A 77 -8.97 0.97 -10.36
CA PHE A 77 -9.02 2.34 -9.84
C PHE A 77 -7.85 2.58 -8.87
N PRO A 78 -7.34 3.82 -8.76
CA PRO A 78 -6.23 4.11 -7.85
C PRO A 78 -6.54 3.70 -6.41
N HIS A 79 -5.74 2.79 -5.85
CA HIS A 79 -5.82 2.34 -4.47
C HIS A 79 -4.50 1.71 -4.03
N LEU A 80 -4.38 1.42 -2.73
CA LEU A 80 -3.27 0.65 -2.19
C LEU A 80 -3.76 -0.76 -1.85
N HIS A 81 -3.14 -1.79 -2.43
CA HIS A 81 -3.23 -3.14 -1.90
C HIS A 81 -2.16 -3.30 -0.83
N PHE A 82 -2.58 -3.58 0.40
CA PHE A 82 -1.71 -3.81 1.53
C PHE A 82 -1.97 -5.19 2.13
N GLN A 83 -0.90 -5.93 2.41
CA GLN A 83 -0.98 -7.29 2.95
C GLN A 83 0.19 -7.60 3.87
N LEU A 84 -0.07 -8.33 4.95
CA LEU A 84 0.98 -9.03 5.71
C LEU A 84 1.06 -10.49 5.28
N MET A 85 2.27 -11.03 5.24
CA MET A 85 2.60 -12.33 4.67
C MET A 85 3.61 -13.05 5.55
N ASP A 86 3.57 -14.38 5.54
CA ASP A 86 4.47 -15.24 6.32
C ASP A 86 5.76 -15.64 5.58
N ARG A 87 5.89 -15.25 4.31
CA ARG A 87 7.08 -15.42 3.47
C ARG A 87 7.15 -14.30 2.42
N GLU A 88 8.31 -14.16 1.80
CA GLU A 88 8.62 -13.07 0.87
C GLU A 88 7.79 -13.13 -0.42
N ASP A 89 7.71 -14.30 -1.05
CA ASP A 89 7.03 -14.48 -2.34
C ASP A 89 5.51 -14.42 -2.18
N PHE A 90 4.90 -13.37 -2.75
CA PHE A 90 3.46 -13.17 -2.76
C PHE A 90 2.67 -14.37 -3.32
N TYR A 91 3.19 -15.06 -4.35
CA TYR A 91 2.46 -16.14 -5.01
C TYR A 91 2.34 -17.39 -4.13
N ASP A 92 3.32 -17.60 -3.25
CA ASP A 92 3.35 -18.74 -2.34
C ASP A 92 2.93 -18.38 -0.91
N ALA A 93 2.84 -17.09 -0.56
CA ALA A 93 2.60 -16.66 0.81
C ALA A 93 1.18 -16.90 1.33
N VAL A 94 1.09 -17.12 2.64
CA VAL A 94 -0.18 -17.06 3.37
C VAL A 94 -0.35 -15.67 3.96
N SER A 95 -1.52 -15.08 3.74
CA SER A 95 -1.88 -13.79 4.30
C SER A 95 -2.06 -13.89 5.82
N LEU A 96 -1.39 -13.00 6.56
CA LEU A 96 -1.44 -12.91 8.02
C LEU A 96 -2.47 -11.86 8.46
N PRO A 97 -3.12 -12.05 9.62
CA PRO A 97 -4.07 -11.08 10.14
C PRO A 97 -3.38 -9.75 10.47
N VAL A 98 -4.04 -8.65 10.10
CA VAL A 98 -3.61 -7.28 10.38
C VAL A 98 -4.61 -6.63 11.32
N LEU A 99 -4.09 -6.03 12.40
CA LEU A 99 -4.87 -5.09 13.21
C LEU A 99 -4.58 -3.67 12.73
N MET A 100 -5.55 -3.05 12.06
CA MET A 100 -5.53 -1.62 11.78
C MET A 100 -6.14 -0.88 12.96
N GLN A 101 -5.29 -0.21 13.73
CA GLN A 101 -5.76 0.76 14.72
C GLN A 101 -5.94 2.10 14.01
N TYR A 102 -7.12 2.70 14.21
CA TYR A 102 -7.41 4.04 13.76
C TYR A 102 -7.91 4.85 14.96
N THR A 103 -7.47 6.10 15.04
CA THR A 103 -8.01 7.08 15.97
C THR A 103 -8.88 8.02 15.16
N VAL A 104 -10.13 8.20 15.59
CA VAL A 104 -11.00 9.23 15.02
C VAL A 104 -10.95 10.44 15.94
N GLU A 105 -10.45 11.57 15.45
CA GLU A 105 -10.41 12.82 16.22
C GLU A 105 -11.55 13.74 15.79
N GLY A 106 -12.53 13.97 16.66
CA GLY A 106 -13.67 14.85 16.37
C GLY A 106 -14.74 14.88 17.46
N LYS A 107 -15.57 15.93 17.49
CA LYS A 107 -16.76 15.98 18.34
C LYS A 107 -17.87 15.16 17.68
N ASN A 108 -18.24 14.01 18.27
CA ASN A 108 -19.26 13.03 17.83
C ASN A 108 -18.79 11.84 16.98
N CYS A 109 -17.61 11.25 17.26
CA CYS A 109 -17.13 10.09 16.52
C CYS A 109 -17.93 8.80 16.83
N LYS A 110 -18.53 8.19 15.80
CA LYS A 110 -19.11 6.84 15.85
C LYS A 110 -18.02 5.78 15.62
N LYS A 111 -18.26 4.53 16.08
CA LYS A 111 -17.33 3.39 15.93
C LYS A 111 -16.98 3.11 14.46
N TYR A 112 -17.91 3.37 13.54
CA TYR A 112 -17.70 3.31 12.09
C TYR A 112 -18.28 4.57 11.43
N PRO A 113 -17.60 5.14 10.41
CA PRO A 113 -18.13 6.27 9.65
C PRO A 113 -19.42 5.85 8.93
N SER A 114 -20.44 6.69 9.02
CA SER A 114 -21.67 6.54 8.26
C SER A 114 -21.41 6.83 6.78
N LYS A 115 -22.26 6.33 5.88
CA LYS A 115 -22.21 6.73 4.45
C LYS A 115 -22.32 8.26 4.36
N ASN A 116 -21.31 8.91 3.77
CA ASN A 116 -21.12 10.37 3.63
C ASN A 116 -20.65 11.14 4.88
N GLU A 117 -20.14 10.44 5.90
CA GLU A 117 -19.49 11.10 7.05
C GLU A 117 -18.05 11.49 6.72
N ILE A 118 -17.71 12.77 6.88
CA ILE A 118 -16.33 13.26 6.70
C ILE A 118 -15.52 12.83 7.93
N ILE A 119 -14.52 11.98 7.71
CA ILE A 119 -13.58 11.56 8.74
C ILE A 119 -12.48 12.63 8.84
N CYS A 120 -12.38 13.30 9.98
CA CYS A 120 -11.27 14.20 10.27
C CYS A 120 -9.94 13.41 10.26
N GLY A 121 -8.97 13.85 9.45
CA GLY A 121 -7.70 13.16 9.19
C GLY A 121 -7.51 12.70 7.74
N LEU A 122 -8.57 12.72 6.94
CA LEU A 122 -8.52 12.56 5.47
C LEU A 122 -8.97 13.84 4.75
N ASP A 123 -8.91 14.99 5.43
CA ASP A 123 -9.19 16.28 4.83
C ASP A 123 -8.06 16.63 3.84
N PRO A 124 -8.33 16.72 2.52
CA PRO A 124 -7.33 17.10 1.53
C PRO A 124 -6.77 18.51 1.74
N GLN A 125 -7.39 19.34 2.59
CA GLN A 125 -6.84 20.64 2.99
C GLN A 125 -5.78 20.55 4.09
N ILE A 126 -5.74 19.48 4.88
CA ILE A 126 -4.77 19.26 5.96
C ILE A 126 -3.54 18.50 5.45
N HIS A 127 -3.72 17.66 4.42
CA HIS A 127 -2.64 16.99 3.69
C HIS A 127 -2.79 17.22 2.19
N PRO A 128 -2.27 18.34 1.65
CA PRO A 128 -2.26 18.55 0.22
C PRO A 128 -1.41 17.46 -0.44
N ILE A 129 -2.04 16.66 -1.30
CA ILE A 129 -1.36 15.72 -2.17
C ILE A 129 -0.57 16.56 -3.19
N PRO A 130 0.75 16.34 -3.38
CA PRO A 130 1.54 17.06 -4.36
C PRO A 130 1.11 16.77 -5.81
#